data_AF-A0A0M2PCG3-F1
#
_entry.id   AF-A0A0M2PCG3-F1
#
_cell.length_a   1.000
_cell.length_b   1.000
_cell.length_c   1.000
_cell.angle_alpha   90.00
_cell.angle_beta   90.00
_cell.angle_gamma   90.00
#
_symmetry.space_group_name_H-M   'P 1'
#
loop_
_entity.id
_entity.type
_entity.pdbx_description
1 polymer ?
#
loop_
_entity_poly.entity_id
_entity_poly.type
_entity_poly.pdbx_seq_one_letter_code
_entity_poly.pdbx_strand_id
1 'polypeptide(L)'
;MNVKKEEIMFRELTDWANSKEVIRTIILTSSRANPNAYKDVFTDFDIELFVSDLQPFLTSDRWLDNFGTMITTIPLRPVENDGWITRLVLFEDGTKIDFQIYTSESLKELSNNQQLPVKYDNGYKVLLDKDNLTKDIKSPSYTAFVTTKPTEEEFCELINDFWWDTTYVAKSLWRDELYFVKFMLDNVIRFNYLQKVIEWYIGVQNDWNVNPNKCGRWFKRYLDKETWQELESTYAGANIEDNWNALFRTADLFNRLSVKIGKDLGYDYPIELENKIREYLLKTRNLDKNATAFH
;
A
#
# COMPACT_ATOMS: atom_id res chain seq x y z
N MET A 1 7.50 -8.67 24.93
CA MET A 1 6.35 -9.38 24.34
C MET A 1 6.91 -10.50 23.49
N ASN A 2 6.55 -11.75 23.76
CA ASN A 2 6.94 -12.88 22.91
C ASN A 2 5.82 -13.09 21.90
N VAL A 3 5.90 -12.41 20.75
CA VAL A 3 4.94 -12.60 19.65
C VAL A 3 4.89 -14.08 19.29
N LYS A 4 3.68 -14.60 19.07
CA LYS A 4 3.47 -16.03 18.85
C LYS A 4 4.19 -16.50 17.58
N LYS A 5 4.95 -17.60 17.69
CA LYS A 5 5.64 -18.20 16.54
C LYS A 5 4.64 -18.75 15.53
N GLU A 6 4.96 -18.64 14.24
CA GLU A 6 4.08 -19.09 13.13
C GLU A 6 3.65 -20.55 13.28
N GLU A 7 4.56 -21.45 13.64
CA GLU A 7 4.25 -22.88 13.81
C GLU A 7 3.19 -23.14 14.89
N ILE A 8 3.21 -22.35 15.96
CA ILE A 8 2.23 -22.46 17.05
C ILE A 8 0.88 -21.93 16.56
N MET A 9 0.88 -20.76 15.93
CA MET A 9 -0.35 -20.17 15.39
C MET A 9 -1.02 -21.08 14.36
N PHE A 10 -0.25 -21.66 13.43
CA PHE A 10 -0.80 -22.58 12.44
C PHE A 10 -1.41 -23.81 13.09
N ARG A 11 -0.75 -24.37 14.12
CA ARG A 11 -1.29 -25.50 14.86
C ARG A 11 -2.60 -25.15 15.58
N GLU A 12 -2.65 -24.04 16.29
CA GLU A 12 -3.86 -23.57 16.98
C GLU A 12 -5.02 -23.38 16.00
N LEU A 13 -4.77 -22.75 14.84
CA LEU A 13 -5.76 -22.57 13.78
C LEU A 13 -6.26 -23.91 13.23
N THR A 14 -5.35 -24.83 12.91
CA THR A 14 -5.74 -26.14 12.35
C THR A 14 -6.46 -27.01 13.38
N ASP A 15 -6.02 -27.02 14.64
CA ASP A 15 -6.64 -27.81 15.71
C ASP A 15 -8.05 -27.27 16.01
N TRP A 16 -8.20 -25.95 16.11
CA TRP A 16 -9.49 -25.30 16.26
C TRP A 16 -10.43 -25.65 15.10
N ALA A 17 -9.98 -25.51 13.85
CA ALA A 17 -10.83 -25.81 12.71
C ALA A 17 -11.15 -27.30 12.58
N ASN A 18 -10.24 -28.21 12.91
CA ASN A 18 -10.55 -29.64 12.96
C ASN A 18 -11.64 -29.96 13.99
N SER A 19 -11.70 -29.23 15.11
CA SER A 19 -12.76 -29.37 16.12
C SER A 19 -14.14 -28.83 15.71
N LYS A 20 -14.22 -28.12 14.57
CA LYS A 20 -15.44 -27.44 14.10
C LYS A 20 -15.82 -27.92 12.70
N GLU A 21 -16.95 -28.61 12.58
CA GLU A 21 -17.45 -29.08 11.27
C GLU A 21 -17.73 -27.94 10.28
N VAL A 22 -18.16 -26.77 10.81
CA VAL A 22 -18.49 -25.60 10.00
C VAL A 22 -17.28 -25.02 9.26
N ILE A 23 -16.06 -25.24 9.74
CA ILE A 23 -14.84 -24.74 9.09
C ILE A 23 -14.30 -25.82 8.15
N ARG A 24 -14.20 -25.48 6.87
CA ARG A 24 -13.84 -26.42 5.80
C ARG A 24 -12.42 -26.21 5.31
N THR A 25 -11.99 -24.96 5.15
CA THR A 25 -10.66 -24.62 4.64
C THR A 25 -10.07 -23.43 5.39
N ILE A 26 -8.75 -23.45 5.60
CA ILE A 26 -7.96 -22.31 6.07
C ILE A 26 -6.85 -22.04 5.08
N ILE A 27 -6.76 -20.78 4.63
CA ILE A 27 -5.67 -20.29 3.78
C ILE A 27 -5.00 -19.10 4.46
N LEU A 28 -3.69 -19.14 4.59
CA LEU A 28 -2.87 -17.97 4.94
C LEU A 28 -2.53 -17.21 3.66
N THR A 29 -2.67 -15.89 3.61
CA THR A 29 -2.31 -15.07 2.45
C THR A 29 -1.24 -14.03 2.80
N SER A 30 -0.92 -13.14 1.84
CA SER A 30 -0.11 -11.93 2.07
C SER A 30 1.33 -12.22 2.53
N SER A 31 1.92 -11.34 3.33
CA SER A 31 3.36 -11.28 3.61
C SER A 31 3.92 -12.57 4.24
N ARG A 32 3.16 -13.26 5.08
CA ARG A 32 3.62 -14.53 5.68
C ARG A 32 3.66 -15.68 4.66
N ALA A 33 2.79 -15.64 3.65
CA ALA A 33 2.77 -16.60 2.56
C ALA A 33 3.70 -16.25 1.39
N ASN A 34 4.14 -15.00 1.28
CA ASN A 34 5.09 -14.57 0.25
C ASN A 34 6.54 -14.93 0.66
N PRO A 35 7.30 -15.71 -0.13
CA PRO A 35 8.70 -16.04 0.15
C PRO A 35 9.65 -14.85 -0.02
N ASN A 36 9.26 -13.85 -0.82
CA ASN A 36 10.05 -12.64 -1.09
C ASN A 36 9.76 -11.52 -0.08
N ALA A 37 8.78 -11.68 0.80
CA ALA A 37 8.44 -10.67 1.80
C ALA A 37 9.39 -10.73 3.01
N TYR A 38 9.76 -9.55 3.50
CA TYR A 38 10.41 -9.42 4.80
C TYR A 38 9.39 -9.70 5.91
N LYS A 39 9.76 -10.57 6.85
CA LYS A 39 8.93 -10.99 7.98
C LYS A 39 9.62 -10.63 9.29
N ASP A 40 8.87 -10.01 10.18
CA ASP A 40 9.31 -9.64 11.53
C ASP A 40 8.20 -9.88 12.56
N VAL A 41 8.43 -9.40 13.78
CA VAL A 41 7.49 -9.55 14.90
C VAL A 41 6.20 -8.75 14.72
N PHE A 42 6.15 -7.79 13.78
CA PHE A 42 4.96 -6.98 13.47
C PHE A 42 4.28 -7.41 12.17
N THR A 43 4.69 -8.52 11.58
CA THR A 43 4.02 -9.06 10.41
C THR A 43 2.71 -9.71 10.83
N ASP A 44 1.59 -9.22 10.33
CA ASP A 44 0.26 -9.73 10.67
C ASP A 44 0.02 -11.15 10.12
N PHE A 45 -0.97 -11.85 10.66
CA PHE A 45 -1.51 -13.08 10.08
C PHE A 45 -2.79 -12.76 9.30
N ASP A 46 -2.71 -12.81 7.96
CA ASP A 46 -3.87 -12.67 7.08
C ASP A 46 -4.50 -14.06 6.84
N ILE A 47 -5.61 -14.36 7.50
CA ILE A 47 -6.25 -15.69 7.52
C ILE A 47 -7.58 -15.66 6.78
N GLU A 48 -7.70 -16.50 5.75
CA GLU A 48 -8.96 -16.75 5.05
C GLU A 48 -9.59 -18.05 5.53
N LEU A 49 -10.79 -17.95 6.07
CA LEU A 49 -11.61 -19.08 6.51
C LEU A 49 -12.72 -19.31 5.50
N PHE A 50 -12.85 -20.54 5.03
CA PHE A 50 -13.99 -20.96 4.23
C PHE A 50 -14.86 -21.90 5.05
N VAL A 51 -16.12 -21.49 5.21
CA VAL A 51 -17.06 -22.13 6.12
C VAL A 51 -18.29 -22.61 5.37
N SER A 52 -18.99 -23.60 5.91
CA SER A 52 -20.26 -24.06 5.34
C SER A 52 -21.42 -23.11 5.69
N ASP A 53 -21.29 -22.34 6.77
CA ASP A 53 -22.28 -21.39 7.26
C ASP A 53 -21.59 -20.22 7.98
N LEU A 54 -21.98 -18.99 7.64
CA LEU A 54 -21.48 -17.75 8.23
C LEU A 54 -22.14 -17.42 9.58
N GLN A 55 -23.34 -17.95 9.87
CA GLN A 55 -24.13 -17.57 11.04
C GLN A 55 -23.38 -17.67 12.40
N PRO A 56 -22.56 -18.70 12.68
CA PRO A 56 -21.81 -18.76 13.93
C PRO A 56 -20.85 -17.58 14.14
N PHE A 57 -20.31 -17.03 13.06
CA PHE A 57 -19.38 -15.90 13.06
C PHE A 57 -20.08 -14.54 13.01
N LEU A 58 -21.36 -14.52 12.60
CA LEU A 58 -22.23 -13.34 12.71
C LEU A 58 -22.80 -13.17 14.12
N THR A 59 -23.02 -14.27 14.84
CA THR A 59 -23.74 -14.24 16.12
C THR A 59 -22.82 -14.11 17.33
N SER A 60 -21.54 -14.50 17.23
CA SER A 60 -20.61 -14.43 18.34
C SER A 60 -19.15 -14.32 17.89
N ASP A 61 -18.38 -13.53 18.64
CA ASP A 61 -16.92 -13.43 18.50
C ASP A 61 -16.15 -14.23 19.55
N ARG A 62 -16.83 -15.02 20.40
CA ARG A 62 -16.20 -15.87 21.43
C ARG A 62 -15.23 -16.91 20.88
N TRP A 63 -15.32 -17.22 19.58
CA TRP A 63 -14.36 -18.11 18.94
C TRP A 63 -12.95 -17.51 18.87
N LEU A 64 -12.80 -16.18 18.99
CA LEU A 64 -11.49 -15.53 19.06
C LEU A 64 -10.71 -15.85 20.33
N ASP A 65 -11.41 -16.24 21.41
CA ASP A 65 -10.80 -16.63 22.69
C ASP A 65 -9.86 -17.84 22.56
N ASN A 66 -9.95 -18.60 21.46
CA ASN A 66 -9.05 -19.72 21.17
C ASN A 66 -7.61 -19.26 20.85
N PHE A 67 -7.38 -18.00 20.49
CA PHE A 67 -6.09 -17.52 19.99
C PHE A 67 -5.32 -16.65 21.00
N GLY A 68 -5.95 -16.28 22.11
CA GLY A 68 -5.32 -15.57 23.22
C GLY A 68 -6.21 -14.49 23.82
N THR A 69 -5.66 -13.74 24.77
CA THR A 69 -6.34 -12.58 25.36
C THR A 69 -6.35 -11.43 24.37
N MET A 70 -7.54 -10.97 23.96
CA MET A 70 -7.69 -9.86 23.03
C MET A 70 -7.48 -8.50 23.72
N ILE A 71 -6.72 -7.62 23.08
CA ILE A 71 -6.72 -6.18 23.38
C ILE A 71 -7.94 -5.52 22.74
N THR A 72 -8.14 -5.76 21.44
CA THR A 72 -9.24 -5.15 20.67
C THR A 72 -9.57 -5.95 19.43
N THR A 73 -10.80 -5.78 18.94
CA THR A 73 -11.28 -6.30 17.66
C THR A 73 -12.04 -5.22 16.89
N ILE A 74 -11.93 -5.19 15.56
CA ILE A 74 -12.78 -4.42 14.65
C ILE A 74 -13.60 -5.48 13.88
N PRO A 75 -14.95 -5.53 13.94
CA PRO A 75 -15.95 -4.54 14.39
C PRO A 75 -16.84 -4.98 15.58
N LEU A 76 -17.44 -4.00 16.29
CA LEU A 76 -18.43 -4.23 17.36
C LEU A 76 -19.70 -4.99 16.90
N ARG A 77 -19.95 -5.09 15.58
CA ARG A 77 -20.95 -5.96 14.98
C ARG A 77 -20.44 -6.50 13.63
N PRO A 78 -20.53 -7.81 13.36
CA PRO A 78 -20.35 -8.32 12.01
C PRO A 78 -21.33 -7.64 11.07
N VAL A 79 -20.79 -7.06 10.01
CA VAL A 79 -21.58 -6.72 8.83
C VAL A 79 -21.15 -7.70 7.76
N GLU A 80 -22.11 -8.44 7.23
CA GLU A 80 -21.92 -9.17 5.98
C GLU A 80 -21.73 -8.13 4.88
N ASN A 81 -20.51 -8.05 4.34
CA ASN A 81 -20.22 -7.21 3.19
C ASN A 81 -20.03 -8.15 2.01
N ASP A 82 -20.86 -8.00 0.98
CA ASP A 82 -20.70 -8.73 -0.28
C ASP A 82 -20.53 -10.27 -0.11
N GLY A 83 -21.17 -10.85 0.91
CA GLY A 83 -21.15 -12.29 1.19
C GLY A 83 -19.97 -12.80 2.05
N TRP A 84 -19.21 -11.92 2.70
CA TRP A 84 -18.16 -12.32 3.65
C TRP A 84 -18.12 -11.47 4.93
N ILE A 85 -17.38 -11.97 5.92
CA ILE A 85 -17.19 -11.32 7.22
C ILE A 85 -15.70 -10.99 7.42
N THR A 86 -15.41 -9.81 7.93
CA THR A 86 -14.07 -9.43 8.37
C THR A 86 -13.99 -9.37 9.91
N ARG A 87 -12.90 -9.88 10.49
CA ARG A 87 -12.50 -9.64 11.89
C ARG A 87 -11.02 -9.32 11.99
N LEU A 88 -10.71 -8.12 12.45
CA LEU A 88 -9.32 -7.70 12.70
C LEU A 88 -9.10 -7.72 14.21
N VAL A 89 -8.11 -8.45 14.69
CA VAL A 89 -7.93 -8.72 16.12
C VAL A 89 -6.49 -8.50 16.53
N LEU A 90 -6.29 -7.80 17.64
CA LEU A 90 -5.00 -7.60 18.28
C LEU A 90 -5.00 -8.26 19.66
N PHE A 91 -4.01 -9.10 19.94
CA PHE A 91 -3.84 -9.85 21.19
C PHE A 91 -2.80 -9.22 22.12
N GLU A 92 -2.87 -9.54 23.42
CA GLU A 92 -1.96 -9.01 24.47
C GLU A 92 -0.49 -9.39 24.25
N ASP A 93 -0.22 -10.47 23.54
CA ASP A 93 1.14 -10.88 23.19
C ASP A 93 1.73 -10.07 22.00
N GLY A 94 0.96 -9.14 21.44
CA GLY A 94 1.30 -8.30 20.29
C GLY A 94 0.93 -8.92 18.93
N THR A 95 0.42 -10.16 18.91
CA THR A 95 -0.04 -10.80 17.68
C THR A 95 -1.26 -10.08 17.10
N LYS A 96 -1.25 -9.83 15.78
CA LYS A 96 -2.42 -9.34 15.04
C LYS A 96 -2.85 -10.36 13.98
N ILE A 97 -4.15 -10.63 13.94
CA ILE A 97 -4.77 -11.55 12.96
C ILE A 97 -5.92 -10.83 12.27
N ASP A 98 -5.88 -10.86 10.94
CA ASP A 98 -6.90 -10.32 10.06
C ASP A 98 -7.64 -11.52 9.43
N PHE A 99 -8.81 -11.84 9.97
CA PHE A 99 -9.68 -12.90 9.44
C PHE A 99 -10.60 -12.37 8.36
N GLN A 100 -10.63 -13.06 7.23
CA GLN A 100 -11.68 -12.95 6.21
C GLN A 100 -12.42 -14.28 6.14
N ILE A 101 -13.73 -14.26 6.34
CA ILE A 101 -14.54 -15.47 6.48
C ILE A 101 -15.58 -15.49 5.36
N TYR A 102 -15.46 -16.50 4.50
CA TYR A 102 -16.26 -16.68 3.30
C TYR A 102 -17.08 -17.98 3.41
N THR A 103 -18.14 -18.09 2.61
CA THR A 103 -18.74 -19.40 2.38
C THR A 103 -17.81 -20.26 1.50
N SER A 104 -17.95 -21.58 1.60
CA SER A 104 -17.16 -22.52 0.80
C SER A 104 -17.47 -22.43 -0.70
N GLU A 105 -18.58 -21.79 -1.08
CA GLU A 105 -18.93 -21.53 -2.48
C GLU A 105 -17.96 -20.52 -3.12
N SER A 106 -17.57 -19.47 -2.39
CA SER A 106 -16.61 -18.45 -2.87
C SER A 106 -15.25 -19.04 -3.24
N LEU A 107 -14.86 -20.16 -2.62
CA LEU A 107 -13.61 -20.85 -2.94
C LEU A 107 -13.62 -21.45 -4.35
N LYS A 108 -14.78 -21.90 -4.83
CA LYS A 108 -14.91 -22.46 -6.19
C LYS A 108 -14.72 -21.38 -7.25
N GLU A 109 -15.20 -20.16 -6.98
CA GLU A 109 -14.98 -19.02 -7.87
C GLU A 109 -13.49 -18.69 -7.98
N LEU A 110 -12.77 -18.70 -6.86
CA LEU A 110 -11.32 -18.49 -6.85
C LEU A 110 -10.58 -19.50 -7.73
N SER A 111 -10.92 -20.79 -7.63
CA SER A 111 -10.29 -21.86 -8.44
C SER A 111 -10.61 -21.74 -9.93
N ASN A 112 -11.74 -21.14 -10.30
CA ASN A 112 -12.15 -20.96 -11.70
C ASN A 112 -11.56 -19.70 -12.36
N ASN A 113 -10.96 -18.79 -11.58
CA ASN A 113 -10.46 -17.54 -12.11
C ASN A 113 -9.25 -17.73 -13.04
N GLN A 114 -9.26 -17.01 -14.16
CA GLN A 114 -8.13 -17.01 -15.10
C GLN A 114 -6.88 -16.38 -14.47
N GLN A 115 -7.04 -15.35 -13.64
CA GLN A 115 -5.98 -14.70 -12.88
C GLN A 115 -6.31 -14.73 -11.39
N LEU A 116 -5.31 -15.00 -10.56
CA LEU A 116 -5.50 -14.96 -9.11
C LEU A 116 -5.77 -13.52 -8.67
N PRO A 117 -6.69 -13.29 -7.72
CA PRO A 117 -6.80 -11.99 -7.06
C PRO A 117 -5.45 -11.57 -6.47
N VAL A 118 -5.16 -10.26 -6.47
CA VAL A 118 -3.89 -9.66 -5.99
C VAL A 118 -3.40 -10.26 -4.66
N LYS A 119 -4.30 -10.46 -3.70
CA LYS A 119 -3.98 -11.04 -2.39
C LYS A 119 -3.43 -12.48 -2.45
N TYR A 120 -3.96 -13.28 -3.38
CA TYR A 120 -3.54 -14.65 -3.62
C TYR A 120 -2.30 -14.71 -4.50
N ASP A 121 -2.22 -13.87 -5.54
CA ASP A 121 -1.04 -13.81 -6.41
C ASP A 121 0.20 -13.30 -5.67
N ASN A 122 0.03 -12.42 -4.68
CA ASN A 122 1.10 -12.01 -3.77
C ASN A 122 1.58 -13.14 -2.84
N GLY A 123 0.88 -14.27 -2.76
CA GLY A 123 1.27 -15.45 -2.01
C GLY A 123 0.14 -15.99 -1.14
N TYR A 124 -0.04 -17.32 -1.16
CA TYR A 124 -0.92 -18.02 -0.24
C TYR A 124 -0.33 -19.38 0.18
N LYS A 125 -0.81 -19.89 1.32
CA LYS A 125 -0.49 -21.22 1.85
C LYS A 125 -1.75 -21.85 2.42
N VAL A 126 -2.14 -23.00 1.88
CA VAL A 126 -3.23 -23.80 2.45
C VAL A 126 -2.76 -24.42 3.76
N LEU A 127 -3.44 -24.09 4.87
CA LEU A 127 -3.16 -24.66 6.19
C LEU A 127 -4.04 -25.87 6.48
N LEU A 128 -5.29 -25.86 5.99
CA LEU A 128 -6.26 -26.93 6.13
C LEU A 128 -7.21 -26.93 4.92
N ASP A 129 -7.54 -28.10 4.39
CA ASP A 129 -8.59 -28.28 3.37
C ASP A 129 -9.25 -29.65 3.56
N LYS A 130 -10.46 -29.66 4.14
CA LYS A 130 -11.19 -30.90 4.45
C LYS A 130 -11.90 -31.50 3.23
N ASP A 131 -12.13 -30.70 2.20
CA ASP A 131 -12.97 -31.05 1.05
C ASP A 131 -12.17 -31.12 -0.27
N ASN A 132 -10.87 -30.85 -0.20
CA ASN A 132 -9.97 -30.81 -1.36
C ASN A 132 -10.42 -29.79 -2.42
N LEU A 133 -10.96 -28.64 -1.97
CA LEU A 133 -11.48 -27.56 -2.82
C LEU A 133 -10.36 -26.66 -3.37
N THR A 134 -9.17 -26.70 -2.78
CA THR A 134 -8.02 -25.85 -3.14
C THR A 134 -7.12 -26.42 -4.24
N LYS A 135 -7.36 -27.68 -4.65
CA LYS A 135 -6.49 -28.42 -5.59
C LYS A 135 -6.24 -27.73 -6.93
N ASP A 136 -7.23 -26.95 -7.40
CA ASP A 136 -7.21 -26.30 -8.70
C ASP A 136 -6.82 -24.80 -8.61
N ILE A 137 -6.53 -24.29 -7.41
CA ILE A 137 -6.02 -22.93 -7.25
C ILE A 137 -4.62 -22.86 -7.86
N LYS A 138 -4.43 -21.89 -8.76
CA LYS A 138 -3.14 -21.68 -9.43
C LYS A 138 -2.05 -21.32 -8.41
N SER A 139 -0.80 -21.57 -8.77
CA SER A 139 0.33 -21.07 -7.97
C SER A 139 0.46 -19.55 -8.12
N PRO A 140 0.83 -18.82 -7.04
CA PRO A 140 1.09 -17.40 -7.10
C PRO A 140 2.29 -17.10 -8.00
N SER A 141 2.19 -16.05 -8.82
CA SER A 141 3.33 -15.54 -9.60
C SER A 141 4.20 -14.58 -8.77
N TYR A 142 3.67 -14.05 -7.67
CA TYR A 142 4.29 -13.02 -6.84
C TYR A 142 4.53 -11.69 -7.58
N THR A 143 3.82 -11.46 -8.67
CA THR A 143 4.01 -10.28 -9.54
C THR A 143 3.00 -9.17 -9.28
N ALA A 144 2.01 -9.40 -8.40
CA ALA A 144 0.94 -8.46 -8.09
C ALA A 144 1.35 -7.01 -7.75
N PHE A 145 2.59 -6.80 -7.30
CA PHE A 145 3.14 -5.47 -6.99
C PHE A 145 4.48 -5.21 -7.70
N VAL A 146 4.78 -5.97 -8.76
CA VAL A 146 5.93 -5.68 -9.62
C VAL A 146 5.67 -4.37 -10.36
N THR A 147 6.70 -3.54 -10.44
CA THR A 147 6.61 -2.23 -11.08
C THR A 147 6.39 -2.39 -12.58
N THR A 148 5.31 -1.80 -13.10
CA THR A 148 5.02 -1.80 -14.54
C THR A 148 5.69 -0.61 -15.21
N LYS A 149 6.27 -0.85 -16.40
CA LYS A 149 6.79 0.21 -17.26
C LYS A 149 5.64 1.10 -17.77
N PRO A 150 5.71 2.43 -17.60
CA PRO A 150 4.69 3.32 -18.14
C PRO A 150 4.80 3.43 -19.65
N THR A 151 3.67 3.71 -20.28
CA THR A 151 3.63 4.28 -21.64
C THR A 151 4.13 5.72 -21.64
N GLU A 152 4.47 6.25 -22.82
CA GLU A 152 4.86 7.65 -22.97
C GLU A 152 3.72 8.61 -22.56
N GLU A 153 2.48 8.24 -22.89
CA GLU A 153 1.28 9.00 -22.53
C GLU A 153 1.12 9.10 -21.00
N GLU A 154 1.12 7.96 -20.30
CA GLU A 154 1.03 7.91 -18.83
C GLU A 154 2.16 8.69 -18.15
N PHE A 155 3.37 8.63 -18.70
CA PHE A 155 4.52 9.39 -18.21
C PHE A 155 4.30 10.90 -18.35
N CYS A 156 3.88 11.36 -19.53
CA CYS A 156 3.63 12.77 -19.79
C CYS A 156 2.46 13.32 -18.96
N GLU A 157 1.36 12.57 -18.86
CA GLU A 157 0.20 12.94 -18.05
C GLU A 157 0.58 13.10 -16.58
N LEU A 158 1.31 12.13 -16.00
CA LEU A 158 1.75 12.19 -14.61
C LEU A 158 2.60 13.43 -14.32
N ILE A 159 3.52 13.77 -15.23
CA ILE A 159 4.39 14.95 -15.08
C ILE A 159 3.57 16.23 -15.14
N ASN A 160 2.63 16.32 -16.10
CA ASN A 160 1.76 17.47 -16.22
C ASN A 160 0.93 17.70 -14.95
N ASP A 161 0.29 16.63 -14.46
CA ASP A 161 -0.57 16.68 -13.28
C ASP A 161 0.21 17.03 -12.01
N PHE A 162 1.41 16.45 -11.84
CA PHE A 162 2.31 16.81 -10.75
C PHE A 162 2.57 18.32 -10.71
N TRP A 163 3.01 18.88 -11.85
CA TRP A 163 3.35 20.30 -11.90
C TRP A 163 2.13 21.18 -11.70
N TRP A 164 0.99 20.83 -12.28
CA TRP A 164 -0.27 21.53 -12.05
C TRP A 164 -0.63 21.59 -10.56
N ASP A 165 -0.54 20.45 -9.85
CA ASP A 165 -0.93 20.37 -8.45
C ASP A 165 0.03 21.07 -7.49
N THR A 166 1.30 21.26 -7.87
CA THR A 166 2.23 22.11 -7.09
C THR A 166 1.71 23.53 -6.93
N THR A 167 0.90 24.02 -7.87
CA THR A 167 0.33 25.37 -7.80
C THR A 167 -0.68 25.53 -6.66
N TYR A 168 -1.40 24.45 -6.28
CA TYR A 168 -2.27 24.48 -5.11
C TYR A 168 -1.47 24.58 -3.83
N VAL A 169 -0.36 23.85 -3.73
CA VAL A 169 0.54 23.93 -2.56
C VAL A 169 1.07 25.35 -2.40
N ALA A 170 1.58 25.96 -3.47
CA ALA A 170 2.12 27.33 -3.43
C ALA A 170 1.06 28.38 -3.07
N LYS A 171 -0.13 28.33 -3.66
CA LYS A 171 -1.25 29.24 -3.31
C LYS A 171 -1.61 29.12 -1.83
N SER A 172 -1.69 27.88 -1.33
CA SER A 172 -2.11 27.60 0.05
C SER A 172 -1.04 28.00 1.06
N LEU A 173 0.24 27.81 0.72
CA LEU A 173 1.37 28.33 1.50
C LEU A 173 1.37 29.86 1.55
N TRP A 174 1.06 30.51 0.43
CA TRP A 174 0.91 31.97 0.40
C TRP A 174 -0.27 32.44 1.27
N ARG A 175 -1.33 31.65 1.40
CA ARG A 175 -2.49 31.95 2.26
C ARG A 175 -2.33 31.56 3.73
N ASP A 176 -1.22 30.92 4.11
CA ASP A 176 -1.01 30.35 5.45
C ASP A 176 -2.05 29.24 5.79
N GLU A 177 -2.46 28.46 4.79
CA GLU A 177 -3.44 27.37 4.92
C GLU A 177 -2.74 26.02 5.20
N LEU A 178 -1.96 25.94 6.29
CA LEU A 178 -1.07 24.80 6.58
C LEU A 178 -1.77 23.44 6.48
N TYR A 179 -2.97 23.28 7.03
CA TYR A 179 -3.66 21.99 7.04
C TYR A 179 -3.94 21.48 5.61
N PHE A 180 -4.37 22.37 4.72
CA PHE A 180 -4.61 22.05 3.31
C PHE A 180 -3.28 21.87 2.54
N VAL A 181 -2.23 22.61 2.89
CA VAL A 181 -0.87 22.38 2.38
C VAL A 181 -0.42 20.95 2.69
N LYS A 182 -0.60 20.46 3.93
CA LYS A 182 -0.22 19.08 4.29
C LYS A 182 -1.03 18.04 3.52
N PHE A 183 -2.33 18.29 3.32
CA PHE A 183 -3.15 17.45 2.44
C PHE A 183 -2.58 17.40 1.01
N MET A 184 -2.36 18.56 0.38
CA MET A 184 -1.87 18.60 -1.00
C MET A 184 -0.45 18.04 -1.14
N LEU A 185 0.49 18.43 -0.27
CA LEU A 185 1.89 18.03 -0.41
C LEU A 185 2.14 16.59 0.05
N ASP A 186 1.59 16.18 1.19
CA ASP A 186 1.90 14.87 1.79
C ASP A 186 0.90 13.78 1.43
N ASN A 187 -0.33 14.11 1.00
CA ASN A 187 -1.26 13.13 0.47
C ASN A 187 -1.19 13.10 -1.06
N VAL A 188 -1.64 14.18 -1.72
CA VAL A 188 -1.83 14.20 -3.17
C VAL A 188 -0.50 14.12 -3.91
N ILE A 189 0.38 15.10 -3.73
CA ILE A 189 1.66 15.16 -4.45
C ILE A 189 2.53 13.93 -4.18
N ARG A 190 2.65 13.57 -2.90
CA ARG A 190 3.52 12.48 -2.47
C ARG A 190 3.06 11.12 -2.94
N PHE A 191 1.79 10.76 -2.73
CA PHE A 191 1.31 9.39 -3.00
C PHE A 191 0.76 9.21 -4.41
N ASN A 192 0.26 10.26 -5.07
CA ASN A 192 -0.29 10.13 -6.42
C ASN A 192 0.78 10.30 -7.52
N TYR A 193 1.81 11.13 -7.29
CA TYR A 193 2.81 11.48 -8.30
C TYR A 193 4.22 11.05 -7.92
N LEU A 194 4.75 11.57 -6.81
CA LEU A 194 6.16 11.32 -6.42
C LEU A 194 6.41 9.82 -6.19
N GLN A 195 5.49 9.12 -5.53
CA GLN A 195 5.58 7.68 -5.33
C GLN A 195 5.72 6.93 -6.66
N LYS A 196 4.87 7.23 -7.66
CA LYS A 196 4.92 6.56 -8.97
C LYS A 196 6.23 6.81 -9.70
N VAL A 197 6.74 8.05 -9.67
CA VAL A 197 8.05 8.38 -10.27
C VAL A 197 9.18 7.64 -9.57
N ILE A 198 9.15 7.49 -8.24
CA ILE A 198 10.14 6.70 -7.51
C ILE A 198 10.03 5.21 -7.87
N GLU A 199 8.81 4.67 -7.98
CA GLU A 199 8.58 3.29 -8.42
C GLU A 199 9.15 3.07 -9.83
N TRP A 200 8.83 3.93 -10.80
CA TRP A 200 9.39 3.86 -12.15
C TRP A 200 10.91 3.99 -12.17
N TYR A 201 11.48 4.88 -11.36
CA TYR A 201 12.92 5.00 -11.23
C TYR A 201 13.56 3.70 -10.72
N ILE A 202 12.97 3.10 -9.69
CA ILE A 202 13.39 1.79 -9.17
C ILE A 202 13.24 0.71 -10.24
N GLY A 203 12.16 0.74 -11.04
CA GLY A 203 11.93 -0.14 -12.18
C GLY A 203 13.04 -0.06 -13.22
N VAL A 204 13.40 1.15 -13.66
CA VAL A 204 14.53 1.40 -14.57
C VAL A 204 15.84 0.83 -14.03
N GLN A 205 16.12 1.02 -12.73
CA GLN A 205 17.38 0.53 -12.14
C GLN A 205 17.44 -1.00 -11.97
N ASN A 206 16.33 -1.72 -12.12
CA ASN A 206 16.24 -3.15 -11.80
C ASN A 206 15.48 -3.93 -12.89
N ASP A 207 15.59 -3.51 -14.15
CA ASP A 207 15.00 -4.19 -15.31
C ASP A 207 13.50 -4.51 -15.16
N TRP A 208 12.76 -3.66 -14.45
CA TRP A 208 11.32 -3.81 -14.21
C TRP A 208 10.91 -5.11 -13.50
N ASN A 209 11.83 -5.77 -12.80
CA ASN A 209 11.60 -7.07 -12.14
C ASN A 209 11.62 -6.97 -10.61
N VAL A 210 11.16 -5.84 -10.06
CA VAL A 210 11.18 -5.53 -8.62
C VAL A 210 9.85 -5.03 -8.10
N ASN A 211 9.64 -5.26 -6.81
CA ASN A 211 8.45 -4.91 -6.07
C ASN A 211 8.84 -4.01 -4.88
N PRO A 212 8.71 -2.67 -4.99
CA PRO A 212 8.99 -1.74 -3.89
C PRO A 212 7.92 -1.75 -2.77
N ASN A 213 6.94 -2.66 -2.88
CA ASN A 213 5.79 -2.84 -1.98
C ASN A 213 4.82 -1.64 -2.01
N LYS A 214 3.61 -1.84 -1.46
CA LYS A 214 2.61 -0.77 -1.42
C LYS A 214 3.11 0.46 -0.67
N CYS A 215 2.72 1.63 -1.17
CA CYS A 215 2.98 2.94 -0.56
C CYS A 215 4.47 3.21 -0.28
N GLY A 216 5.36 2.73 -1.16
CA GLY A 216 6.80 2.98 -1.06
C GLY A 216 7.50 2.40 0.17
N ARG A 217 6.88 1.39 0.81
CA ARG A 217 7.40 0.80 2.05
C ARG A 217 8.84 0.34 1.99
N TRP A 218 9.32 -0.09 0.82
CA TRP A 218 10.68 -0.58 0.65
C TRP A 218 11.58 0.35 -0.15
N PHE A 219 11.17 1.60 -0.43
CA PHE A 219 12.00 2.56 -1.16
C PHE A 219 13.42 2.69 -0.59
N LYS A 220 13.58 2.77 0.73
CA LYS A 220 14.92 2.84 1.37
C LYS A 220 15.83 1.64 1.07
N ARG A 221 15.26 0.49 0.69
CA ARG A 221 16.01 -0.73 0.34
C ARG A 221 16.53 -0.69 -1.10
N TYR A 222 15.85 0.05 -1.97
CA TYR A 222 16.14 0.13 -3.41
C TYR A 222 16.87 1.40 -3.80
N LEU A 223 16.57 2.52 -3.15
CA LEU A 223 17.19 3.80 -3.44
C LEU A 223 18.60 3.86 -2.88
N ASP A 224 19.51 4.43 -3.66
CA ASP A 224 20.83 4.79 -3.17
C ASP A 224 20.73 5.83 -2.04
N LYS A 225 21.84 5.99 -1.29
CA LYS A 225 21.89 6.87 -0.13
C LYS A 225 21.55 8.33 -0.47
N GLU A 226 22.01 8.83 -1.61
CA GLU A 226 21.82 10.22 -2.03
C GLU A 226 20.35 10.47 -2.40
N THR A 227 19.77 9.60 -3.24
CA THR A 227 18.35 9.69 -3.62
C THR A 227 17.43 9.53 -2.40
N TRP A 228 17.78 8.66 -1.45
CA TRP A 228 17.02 8.53 -0.20
C TRP A 228 17.10 9.80 0.66
N GLN A 229 18.28 10.43 0.75
CA GLN A 229 18.44 11.69 1.50
C GLN A 229 17.67 12.85 0.84
N GLU A 230 17.63 12.91 -0.49
CA GLU A 230 16.79 13.88 -1.19
C GLU A 230 15.31 13.65 -0.88
N LEU A 231 14.83 12.40 -0.89
CA LEU A 231 13.47 12.08 -0.49
C LEU A 231 13.19 12.49 0.96
N GLU A 232 14.10 12.20 1.90
CA GLU A 232 13.98 12.64 3.30
C GLU A 232 13.88 14.16 3.41
N SER A 233 14.58 14.90 2.55
CA SER A 233 14.57 16.36 2.55
C SER A 233 13.23 16.98 2.08
N THR A 234 12.36 16.17 1.47
CA THR A 234 11.00 16.58 1.04
C THR A 234 9.97 16.59 2.17
N TYR A 235 10.31 16.11 3.37
CA TYR A 235 9.41 16.17 4.51
C TYR A 235 9.58 17.50 5.27
N ALA A 236 8.47 18.02 5.79
CA ALA A 236 8.46 19.21 6.63
C ALA A 236 7.45 19.08 7.78
N GLY A 237 7.78 19.71 8.91
CA GLY A 237 6.88 19.86 10.05
C GLY A 237 5.82 20.94 9.83
N ALA A 238 5.46 21.68 10.88
CA ALA A 238 4.42 22.71 10.82
C ALA A 238 4.90 24.09 10.34
N ASN A 239 6.21 24.31 10.21
CA ASN A 239 6.75 25.61 9.82
C ASN A 239 6.48 25.89 8.33
N ILE A 240 5.96 27.10 8.01
CA ILE A 240 5.57 27.47 6.63
C ILE A 240 6.78 27.56 5.69
N GLU A 241 7.89 28.15 6.12
CA GLU A 241 9.09 28.24 5.28
C GLU A 241 9.71 26.88 5.01
N ASP A 242 9.68 25.96 5.99
CA ASP A 242 10.11 24.57 5.78
C ASP A 242 9.21 23.87 4.75
N ASN A 243 7.90 24.15 4.71
CA ASN A 243 7.01 23.57 3.71
C ASN A 243 7.21 24.20 2.32
N TRP A 244 7.57 25.49 2.20
CA TRP A 244 8.06 26.06 0.94
C TRP A 244 9.31 25.33 0.45
N ASN A 245 10.29 25.13 1.34
CA ASN A 245 11.53 24.43 0.99
C ASN A 245 11.24 22.96 0.60
N ALA A 246 10.33 22.29 1.30
CA ALA A 246 9.89 20.93 0.95
C ALA A 246 9.20 20.85 -0.41
N LEU A 247 8.39 21.84 -0.79
CA LEU A 247 7.78 21.92 -2.13
C LEU A 247 8.86 21.97 -3.22
N PHE A 248 9.86 22.85 -3.08
CA PHE A 248 10.93 22.95 -4.07
C PHE A 248 11.82 21.70 -4.12
N ARG A 249 12.18 21.13 -2.96
CA ARG A 249 12.93 19.86 -2.91
C ARG A 249 12.15 18.69 -3.53
N THR A 250 10.83 18.67 -3.36
CA THR A 250 9.96 17.69 -4.02
C THR A 250 9.98 17.87 -5.53
N ALA A 251 9.88 19.11 -6.02
CA ALA A 251 9.97 19.43 -7.44
C ALA A 251 11.35 19.06 -8.04
N ASP A 252 12.44 19.31 -7.32
CA ASP A 252 13.80 18.98 -7.75
C ASP A 252 14.01 17.47 -7.84
N LEU A 253 13.60 16.71 -6.81
CA LEU A 253 13.67 15.25 -6.84
C LEU A 253 12.80 14.68 -7.98
N PHE A 254 11.57 15.17 -8.12
CA PHE A 254 10.65 14.72 -9.16
C PHE A 254 11.22 14.95 -10.56
N ASN A 255 11.74 16.15 -10.85
CA ASN A 255 12.43 16.44 -12.12
C ASN A 255 13.59 15.48 -12.34
N ARG A 256 14.51 15.37 -11.37
CA ARG A 256 15.74 14.58 -11.52
C ARG A 256 15.44 13.12 -11.85
N LEU A 257 14.45 12.53 -11.18
CA LEU A 257 14.03 11.16 -11.43
C LEU A 257 13.32 11.03 -12.79
N SER A 258 12.36 11.90 -13.09
CA SER A 258 11.59 11.88 -14.33
C SER A 258 12.47 12.06 -15.57
N VAL A 259 13.47 12.95 -15.53
CA VAL A 259 14.44 13.11 -16.63
C VAL A 259 15.27 11.84 -16.87
N LYS A 260 15.71 11.18 -15.79
CA LYS A 260 16.44 9.91 -15.90
C LYS A 260 15.55 8.81 -16.50
N ILE A 261 14.29 8.72 -16.06
CA ILE A 261 13.32 7.75 -16.59
C ILE A 261 13.03 8.02 -18.07
N GLY A 262 12.72 9.26 -18.45
CA GLY A 262 12.45 9.62 -19.84
C GLY A 262 13.62 9.28 -20.75
N LYS A 263 14.86 9.61 -20.34
CA LYS A 263 16.05 9.24 -21.09
C LYS A 263 16.22 7.72 -21.28
N ASP A 264 15.96 6.93 -20.26
CA ASP A 264 16.08 5.46 -20.32
C ASP A 264 15.00 4.83 -21.20
N LEU A 265 13.78 5.35 -21.11
CA LEU A 265 12.64 4.83 -21.86
C LEU A 265 12.51 5.41 -23.28
N GLY A 266 13.26 6.47 -23.60
CA GLY A 266 13.18 7.18 -24.86
C GLY A 266 11.99 8.14 -24.96
N TYR A 267 11.50 8.66 -23.82
CA TYR A 267 10.38 9.60 -23.72
C TYR A 267 10.89 11.02 -23.50
N ASP A 268 10.24 11.99 -24.13
CA ASP A 268 10.60 13.40 -23.99
C ASP A 268 10.09 13.99 -22.67
N TYR A 269 10.96 14.70 -21.94
CA TYR A 269 10.58 15.41 -20.73
C TYR A 269 10.08 16.84 -21.06
N PRO A 270 8.90 17.28 -20.57
CA PRO A 270 8.31 18.58 -20.92
C PRO A 270 8.96 19.74 -20.14
N ILE A 271 10.21 20.06 -20.44
CA ILE A 271 11.02 21.07 -19.71
C ILE A 271 10.39 22.47 -19.69
N GLU A 272 9.72 22.87 -20.76
CA GLU A 272 9.08 24.19 -20.86
C GLU A 272 7.90 24.36 -19.89
N LEU A 273 7.18 23.26 -19.58
CA LEU A 273 6.10 23.26 -18.60
C LEU A 273 6.68 23.50 -17.19
N GLU A 274 7.72 22.74 -16.84
CA GLU A 274 8.42 22.89 -15.56
C GLU A 274 8.94 24.32 -15.38
N ASN A 275 9.64 24.87 -16.38
CA ASN A 275 10.22 26.21 -16.29
C ASN A 275 9.16 27.26 -15.94
N LYS A 276 8.02 27.24 -16.65
CA LYS A 276 6.90 28.16 -16.41
C LYS A 276 6.28 27.98 -15.04
N ILE A 277 6.13 26.74 -14.58
CA ILE A 277 5.53 26.47 -13.27
C ILE A 277 6.48 26.85 -12.15
N ARG A 278 7.79 26.57 -12.26
CA ARG A 278 8.78 27.02 -11.28
C ARG A 278 8.83 28.54 -11.15
N GLU A 279 8.76 29.26 -12.28
CA GLU A 279 8.64 30.72 -12.27
C GLU A 279 7.37 31.16 -11.50
N TYR A 280 6.23 30.52 -11.78
CA TYR A 280 4.99 30.74 -11.06
C TYR A 280 5.12 30.49 -9.55
N LEU A 281 5.75 29.39 -9.13
CA LEU A 281 5.95 29.06 -7.71
C LEU A 281 6.83 30.09 -7.00
N LEU A 282 7.96 30.48 -7.61
CA LEU A 282 8.87 31.48 -7.07
C LEU A 282 8.21 32.84 -6.94
N LYS A 283 7.46 33.24 -7.97
CA LYS A 283 6.69 34.47 -7.96
C LYS A 283 5.61 34.47 -6.89
N THR A 284 4.91 33.36 -6.72
CA THR A 284 3.90 33.19 -5.66
C THR A 284 4.53 33.29 -4.27
N ARG A 285 5.71 32.68 -4.04
CA ARG A 285 6.43 32.77 -2.77
C ARG A 285 6.80 34.21 -2.41
N ASN A 286 7.26 34.98 -3.41
CA ASN A 286 7.74 36.35 -3.23
C ASN A 286 6.64 37.42 -3.33
N LEU A 287 5.39 37.02 -3.62
CA LEU A 287 4.27 37.94 -3.77
C LEU A 287 3.90 38.54 -2.41
N ASP A 288 3.77 39.88 -2.36
CA ASP A 288 3.31 40.59 -1.16
C ASP A 288 1.96 40.04 -0.69
N LYS A 289 1.78 39.87 0.63
CA LYS A 289 0.55 39.31 1.22
C LYS A 289 -0.71 40.13 0.94
N ASN A 290 -0.56 41.40 0.56
CA ASN A 290 -1.65 42.32 0.22
C ASN A 290 -1.84 42.47 -1.29
N ALA A 291 -1.13 41.71 -2.12
CA ALA A 291 -1.26 41.80 -3.57
C ALA A 291 -2.68 41.46 -4.03
N THR A 292 -3.26 42.34 -4.87
CA THR A 292 -4.60 42.15 -5.46
C THR A 292 -4.55 41.64 -6.90
N ALA A 293 -3.35 41.47 -7.46
CA ALA A 293 -3.12 41.00 -8.83
C ALA A 293 -1.82 40.20 -8.92
N PHE A 294 -1.78 39.24 -9.86
CA PHE A 294 -0.62 38.40 -10.15
C PHE A 294 0.13 38.97 -11.36
N HIS A 295 0.93 40.02 -11.14
CA HIS A 295 1.70 40.71 -12.19
C HIS A 295 3.09 40.14 -12.37
#